data_AF-A0A935TQ36-F1
#
_entry.id   AF-A0A935TQ36-F1
#
_cell.length_a   1.000
_cell.length_b   1.000
_cell.length_c   1.000
_cell.angle_alpha   90.00
_cell.angle_beta   90.00
_cell.angle_gamma   90.00
#
_symmetry.space_group_name_H-M   'P 1'
#
loop_
_entity.id
_entity.type
_entity.pdbx_description
1 polymer ?
#
loop_
_entity_poly.entity_id
_entity_poly.type
_entity_poly.pdbx_seq_one_letter_code
_entity_poly.pdbx_strand_id
1 'polypeptide(L)'
;MLFNSKINSTPWFLIFYFGILLLLLSCRSTNTTNSRNLMSNQQQVTHLDYTDGNGNNYYIGQNELIYKPIEVHESSSGVYSGGQPAQIPLDPSQYAQLIKQVQGMETATNTHIQNRPKGSGAFSIYHNGSTKSKTQFIVRPNNQLLKAWNNTLKQLLQKP
;
A
#
# COMPACT_ATOMS: atom_id res chain seq x y z
N MET A 1 75.27 21.20 46.51
CA MET A 1 73.86 21.29 46.97
C MET A 1 73.14 22.35 46.14
N LEU A 2 71.98 21.98 45.57
CA LEU A 2 70.85 22.84 45.16
C LEU A 2 71.04 23.71 43.88
N PHE A 3 70.56 23.26 42.71
CA PHE A 3 69.23 23.51 42.08
C PHE A 3 68.90 24.99 41.79
N ASN A 4 68.85 25.37 40.49
CA ASN A 4 67.60 25.84 39.87
C ASN A 4 67.72 26.01 38.34
N SER A 5 66.98 25.18 37.59
CA SER A 5 66.75 25.30 36.16
C SER A 5 65.32 25.82 35.93
N LYS A 6 65.15 26.96 35.27
CA LYS A 6 63.87 27.35 34.67
C LYS A 6 63.91 27.05 33.18
N ILE A 7 63.30 25.93 32.79
CA ILE A 7 62.99 25.62 31.39
C ILE A 7 61.50 25.93 31.22
N ASN A 8 61.21 26.94 30.41
CA ASN A 8 59.85 27.30 30.01
C ASN A 8 59.33 26.26 29.02
N SER A 9 58.37 25.44 29.44
CA SER A 9 57.65 24.50 28.60
C SER A 9 56.55 25.22 27.81
N THR A 10 56.79 25.45 26.54
CA THR A 10 55.72 25.76 25.58
C THR A 10 54.85 24.50 25.36
N PRO A 11 53.51 24.59 25.41
CA PRO A 11 52.66 23.43 25.27
C PRO A 11 52.64 22.95 23.80
N TRP A 12 53.14 21.74 23.57
CA TRP A 12 53.11 21.03 22.29
C TRP A 12 51.70 20.56 21.84
N PHE A 13 50.62 21.12 22.40
CA PHE A 13 49.26 20.63 22.17
C PHE A 13 48.53 21.21 20.96
N LEU A 14 49.19 21.99 20.09
CA LEU A 14 48.55 22.62 18.93
C LEU A 14 48.99 22.09 17.58
N ILE A 15 49.55 20.87 17.50
CA ILE A 15 49.86 20.22 16.22
C ILE A 15 49.37 18.77 16.23
N PHE A 16 48.11 18.54 16.60
CA PHE A 16 47.42 17.26 16.35
C PHE A 16 45.93 17.39 16.03
N TYR A 17 45.46 18.59 15.68
CA TYR A 17 44.04 18.84 15.33
C TYR A 17 43.81 19.28 13.88
N PHE A 18 44.77 19.06 12.98
CA PHE A 18 44.65 19.36 11.55
C PHE A 18 45.06 18.19 10.62
N GLY A 19 44.98 16.96 11.12
CA GLY A 19 45.30 15.73 10.36
C GLY A 19 44.17 14.69 10.30
N ILE A 20 42.98 15.00 10.83
CA ILE A 20 41.82 14.09 10.81
C ILE A 20 40.56 14.91 10.42
N LEU A 21 40.64 15.65 9.31
CA LEU A 21 39.48 16.28 8.68
C LEU A 21 39.53 16.20 7.14
N LEU A 22 40.27 15.23 6.60
CA LEU A 22 40.44 15.04 5.15
C LEU A 22 40.49 13.56 4.78
N LEU A 23 39.64 12.75 5.43
CA LEU A 23 39.47 11.32 5.13
C LEU A 23 38.01 10.84 5.32
N LEU A 24 37.03 11.73 5.14
CA LEU A 24 35.59 11.42 5.10
C LEU A 24 34.91 11.89 3.80
N LEU A 25 35.65 11.94 2.69
CA LEU A 25 35.13 12.44 1.40
C LEU A 25 35.34 11.50 0.20
N SER A 26 35.61 10.22 0.44
CA SER A 26 35.77 9.23 -0.65
C SER A 26 35.01 7.95 -0.37
N CYS A 27 33.68 8.06 -0.31
CA CYS A 27 32.77 6.99 -0.74
C CYS A 27 31.37 7.58 -0.96
N ARG A 28 31.23 8.54 -1.88
CA ARG A 28 29.96 8.65 -2.61
C ARG A 28 29.92 7.46 -3.55
N SER A 29 29.50 6.32 -3.02
CA SER A 29 28.96 5.27 -3.86
C SER A 29 27.79 5.87 -4.61
N THR A 30 27.98 6.18 -5.88
CA THR A 30 26.87 6.27 -6.81
C THR A 30 26.34 4.85 -6.97
N ASN A 31 25.60 4.39 -5.97
CA ASN A 31 24.64 3.32 -6.11
C ASN A 31 23.54 3.86 -7.05
N THR A 32 23.87 3.95 -8.34
CA THR A 32 22.89 3.79 -9.40
C THR A 32 22.55 2.31 -9.41
N THR A 33 21.93 1.86 -8.33
CA THR A 33 21.33 0.54 -8.31
C THR A 33 20.15 0.68 -9.24
N ASN A 34 20.23 -0.03 -10.36
CA ASN A 34 19.08 -0.46 -11.14
C ASN A 34 18.12 -1.20 -10.19
N SER A 35 17.33 -0.48 -9.40
CA SER A 35 16.36 -1.03 -8.45
C SER A 35 15.15 -1.67 -9.15
N ARG A 36 15.24 -1.93 -10.47
CA ARG A 36 14.21 -2.67 -11.20
C ARG A 36 14.25 -4.18 -10.97
N ASN A 37 15.33 -4.75 -10.40
CA ASN A 37 15.49 -6.21 -10.34
C ASN A 37 15.82 -6.81 -8.95
N LEU A 38 15.66 -6.06 -7.85
CA LEU A 38 15.76 -6.62 -6.48
C LEU A 38 14.44 -6.55 -5.69
N MET A 39 13.33 -6.23 -6.37
CA MET A 39 11.96 -6.25 -5.83
C MET A 39 11.02 -7.23 -6.58
N SER A 40 11.53 -8.15 -7.42
CA SER A 40 10.67 -8.96 -8.30
C SER A 40 10.23 -10.31 -7.73
N ASN A 41 10.27 -10.51 -6.41
CA ASN A 41 9.56 -11.63 -5.77
C ASN A 41 8.35 -11.17 -4.96
N GLN A 42 7.92 -9.92 -5.13
CA GLN A 42 6.59 -9.52 -4.68
C GLN A 42 5.57 -10.10 -5.64
N GLN A 43 4.83 -11.10 -5.14
CA GLN A 43 3.66 -11.70 -5.75
C GLN A 43 2.76 -10.60 -6.33
N GLN A 44 2.84 -10.38 -7.64
CA GLN A 44 2.10 -9.30 -8.31
C GLN A 44 0.59 -9.59 -8.23
N VAL A 45 -0.22 -8.61 -7.81
CA VAL A 45 -1.68 -8.76 -7.82
C VAL A 45 -2.15 -8.90 -9.28
N THR A 46 -2.92 -9.94 -9.56
CA THR A 46 -3.55 -10.17 -10.88
C THR A 46 -4.88 -9.46 -10.96
N HIS A 47 -5.73 -9.71 -9.97
CA HIS A 47 -7.04 -9.12 -9.84
C HIS A 47 -7.46 -9.11 -8.37
N LEU A 48 -8.52 -8.38 -8.07
CA LEU A 48 -9.20 -8.44 -6.80
C LEU A 48 -10.71 -8.59 -6.99
N ASP A 49 -11.34 -9.33 -6.08
CA ASP A 49 -12.79 -9.29 -5.90
C ASP A 49 -13.10 -8.48 -4.64
N TYR A 50 -14.13 -7.65 -4.74
CA TYR A 50 -14.63 -6.86 -3.64
C TYR A 50 -16.16 -6.99 -3.53
N THR A 51 -16.66 -7.25 -2.32
CA THR A 51 -18.09 -7.17 -2.03
C THR A 51 -18.35 -6.04 -1.04
N ASP A 52 -19.21 -5.09 -1.43
CA ASP A 52 -19.51 -3.92 -0.62
C ASP A 52 -20.47 -4.22 0.55
N GLY A 53 -20.76 -3.16 1.33
CA GLY A 53 -21.63 -3.24 2.50
C GLY A 53 -23.09 -3.58 2.21
N ASN A 54 -23.52 -3.46 0.95
CA ASN A 54 -24.86 -3.77 0.47
C ASN A 54 -24.91 -5.10 -0.30
N GLY A 55 -23.78 -5.78 -0.48
CA GLY A 55 -23.71 -7.05 -1.19
C GLY A 55 -23.45 -6.93 -2.68
N ASN A 56 -23.17 -5.73 -3.20
CA ASN A 56 -22.77 -5.61 -4.61
C ASN A 56 -21.35 -6.11 -4.79
N ASN A 57 -21.08 -6.75 -5.93
CA ASN A 57 -19.79 -7.34 -6.25
C ASN A 57 -19.05 -6.50 -7.29
N TYR A 58 -17.74 -6.46 -7.14
CA TYR A 58 -16.82 -5.76 -8.03
C TYR A 58 -15.68 -6.71 -8.36
N TYR A 59 -15.34 -6.80 -9.64
CA TYR A 59 -14.11 -7.41 -10.12
C TYR A 59 -13.21 -6.30 -10.65
N ILE A 60 -11.96 -6.26 -10.19
CA ILE A 60 -10.97 -5.27 -10.62
C ILE A 60 -9.80 -6.04 -11.25
N GLY A 61 -9.73 -6.01 -12.58
CA GLY A 61 -8.60 -6.48 -13.37
C GLY A 61 -7.63 -5.34 -13.70
N GLN A 62 -6.50 -5.67 -14.31
CA GLN A 62 -5.46 -4.68 -14.67
C GLN A 62 -5.96 -3.60 -15.64
N ASN A 63 -6.96 -3.92 -16.46
CA ASN A 63 -7.46 -3.09 -17.55
C ASN A 63 -8.97 -2.83 -17.45
N GLU A 64 -9.65 -3.33 -16.42
CA GLU A 64 -11.10 -3.21 -16.31
C GLU A 64 -11.61 -3.22 -14.87
N LEU A 65 -12.73 -2.55 -14.68
CA LEU A 65 -13.57 -2.64 -13.50
C LEU A 65 -14.95 -3.14 -13.94
N ILE A 66 -15.39 -4.26 -13.38
CA ILE A 66 -16.72 -4.82 -13.59
C ILE A 66 -17.51 -4.68 -12.30
N TYR A 67 -18.67 -4.03 -12.38
CA TYR A 67 -19.64 -3.89 -11.32
C TYR A 67 -20.83 -4.83 -11.56
N LYS A 68 -21.08 -5.70 -10.59
CA LYS A 68 -22.20 -6.65 -10.54
C LYS A 68 -23.08 -6.32 -9.33
N PRO A 69 -24.13 -5.49 -9.52
CA PRO A 69 -25.06 -5.15 -8.45
C PRO A 69 -25.77 -6.41 -7.95
N ILE A 70 -26.16 -6.41 -6.68
CA ILE A 70 -27.10 -7.42 -6.18
C ILE A 70 -28.47 -7.19 -6.82
N GLU A 71 -29.10 -8.26 -7.30
CA GLU A 71 -30.44 -8.19 -7.85
C GLU A 71 -31.50 -8.17 -6.73
N VAL A 72 -32.69 -7.68 -7.07
CA VAL A 72 -33.79 -7.53 -6.09
C VAL A 72 -34.16 -8.86 -5.45
N HIS A 73 -34.20 -9.94 -6.24
CA HIS A 73 -34.52 -11.28 -5.74
C HIS A 73 -33.41 -11.91 -4.90
N GLU A 74 -32.17 -11.43 -5.06
CA GLU A 74 -31.01 -11.83 -4.25
C GLU A 74 -30.90 -11.01 -2.96
N SER A 75 -31.63 -9.89 -2.88
CA SER A 75 -31.64 -9.03 -1.70
C SER A 75 -32.46 -9.65 -0.57
N SER A 76 -31.88 -9.69 0.63
CA SER A 76 -32.60 -10.09 1.85
C SER A 76 -33.81 -9.20 2.17
N SER A 77 -33.87 -7.99 1.59
CA SER A 77 -35.00 -7.07 1.72
C SER A 77 -36.10 -7.30 0.67
N GLY A 78 -35.80 -8.01 -0.42
CA GLY A 78 -36.70 -8.21 -1.56
C GLY A 78 -37.05 -6.93 -2.34
N VAL A 79 -36.46 -5.77 -2.01
CA VAL A 79 -36.80 -4.47 -2.63
C VAL A 79 -35.58 -3.65 -3.05
N TYR A 80 -34.38 -3.98 -2.56
CA TYR A 80 -33.17 -3.24 -2.90
C TYR A 80 -32.54 -3.76 -4.19
N SER A 81 -32.23 -2.85 -5.11
CA SER A 81 -31.36 -3.09 -6.27
C SER A 81 -30.07 -2.31 -6.10
N GLY A 82 -28.93 -2.92 -6.42
CA GLY A 82 -27.64 -2.23 -6.49
C GLY A 82 -27.54 -1.19 -7.60
N GLY A 83 -28.50 -1.16 -8.54
CA GLY A 83 -28.45 -0.33 -9.74
C GLY A 83 -28.19 -1.18 -10.98
N GLN A 84 -27.65 -0.55 -12.02
CA GLN A 84 -27.33 -1.22 -13.29
C GLN A 84 -25.91 -1.81 -13.26
N PRO A 85 -25.70 -3.00 -13.84
CA PRO A 85 -24.36 -3.52 -14.04
C PRO A 85 -23.55 -2.59 -14.94
N ALA A 86 -22.25 -2.52 -14.71
CA ALA A 86 -21.34 -1.67 -15.48
C ALA A 86 -20.00 -2.37 -15.69
N GLN A 87 -19.36 -2.08 -16.82
CA GLN A 87 -18.01 -2.50 -17.12
C GLN A 87 -17.30 -1.33 -17.77
N ILE A 88 -16.18 -0.90 -17.18
CA ILE A 88 -15.40 0.23 -17.67
C ILE A 88 -13.93 -0.17 -17.85
N PRO A 89 -13.24 0.40 -18.83
CA PRO A 89 -11.79 0.25 -18.92
C PRO A 89 -11.10 1.00 -17.77
N LEU A 90 -10.02 0.43 -17.25
CA LEU A 90 -9.11 1.10 -16.33
C LEU A 90 -7.80 1.41 -17.04
N ASP A 91 -7.31 2.63 -16.85
CA ASP A 91 -5.93 2.95 -17.19
C ASP A 91 -4.97 2.40 -16.10
N PRO A 92 -3.67 2.23 -16.43
CA PRO A 92 -2.70 1.68 -15.48
C PRO A 92 -2.57 2.47 -14.17
N SER A 93 -2.81 3.79 -14.19
CA SER A 93 -2.74 4.64 -13.01
C SER A 93 -3.93 4.44 -12.08
N GLN A 94 -5.13 4.27 -12.64
CA GLN A 94 -6.35 3.94 -11.89
C GLN A 94 -6.22 2.56 -11.22
N TYR A 95 -5.74 1.56 -11.95
CA TYR A 95 -5.49 0.25 -11.37
C TYR A 95 -4.46 0.32 -10.24
N ALA A 96 -3.32 0.97 -10.46
CA ALA A 96 -2.28 1.14 -9.44
C ALA A 96 -2.80 1.86 -8.19
N GLN A 97 -3.67 2.86 -8.35
CA GLN A 97 -4.32 3.55 -7.24
C GLN A 97 -5.20 2.60 -6.42
N LEU A 98 -6.02 1.77 -7.07
CA LEU A 98 -6.86 0.77 -6.39
C LEU A 98 -5.98 -0.25 -5.65
N ILE A 99 -4.94 -0.77 -6.29
CA ILE A 99 -4.02 -1.73 -5.64
C ILE A 99 -3.36 -1.11 -4.41
N LYS A 100 -2.91 0.13 -4.49
CA LYS A 100 -2.34 0.83 -3.33
C LYS A 100 -3.34 0.98 -2.19
N GLN A 101 -4.60 1.33 -2.49
CA GLN A 101 -5.64 1.45 -1.46
C GLN A 101 -5.95 0.11 -0.79
N VAL A 102 -6.07 -0.98 -1.56
CA VAL A 102 -6.38 -2.30 -0.99
C VAL A 102 -5.24 -2.87 -0.16
N GLN A 103 -3.99 -2.68 -0.58
CA GLN A 103 -2.81 -3.05 0.21
C GLN A 103 -2.71 -2.24 1.53
N GLY A 104 -3.11 -0.97 1.48
CA GLY A 104 -3.26 -0.15 2.69
C GLY A 104 -4.31 -0.71 3.66
N MET A 105 -5.42 -1.24 3.15
CA MET A 105 -6.44 -1.89 3.98
C MET A 105 -6.01 -3.28 4.47
N GLU A 106 -5.29 -4.05 3.66
CA GLU A 106 -4.72 -5.36 4.00
C GLU A 106 -3.76 -5.24 5.19
N THR A 107 -2.88 -4.23 5.18
CA THR A 107 -1.90 -3.99 6.25
C THR A 107 -2.52 -3.37 7.51
N ALA A 108 -3.67 -2.71 7.39
CA ALA A 108 -4.41 -2.11 8.51
C ALA A 108 -5.27 -3.14 9.27
N THR A 109 -4.62 -4.14 9.87
CA THR A 109 -5.27 -5.29 10.54
C THR A 109 -6.20 -4.90 11.70
N ASN A 110 -5.97 -3.75 12.34
CA ASN A 110 -6.87 -3.18 13.36
C ASN A 110 -8.25 -2.75 12.82
N THR A 111 -8.43 -2.78 11.50
CA THR A 111 -9.71 -2.53 10.84
C THR A 111 -10.45 -3.82 10.48
N HIS A 112 -9.78 -4.97 10.63
CA HIS A 112 -10.32 -6.26 10.21
C HIS A 112 -11.28 -6.84 11.23
N ILE A 113 -12.27 -7.58 10.73
CA ILE A 113 -13.23 -8.33 11.53
C ILE A 113 -13.40 -9.73 10.92
N GLN A 114 -13.81 -10.70 11.75
CA GLN A 114 -13.97 -12.09 11.30
C GLN A 114 -15.32 -12.35 10.64
N ASN A 115 -16.39 -11.79 11.20
CA ASN A 115 -17.74 -11.92 10.67
C ASN A 115 -18.05 -10.77 9.71
N ARG A 116 -18.92 -11.00 8.73
CA ARG A 116 -19.34 -10.00 7.75
C ARG A 116 -20.71 -9.40 8.14
N PRO A 117 -20.78 -8.37 9.01
CA PRO A 117 -22.02 -7.65 9.25
C PRO A 117 -22.38 -6.78 8.04
N LYS A 118 -23.64 -6.35 7.95
CA LYS A 118 -24.08 -5.35 6.97
C LYS A 118 -23.19 -4.09 7.06
N GLY A 119 -22.86 -3.51 5.92
CA GLY A 119 -22.01 -2.32 5.84
C GLY A 119 -20.49 -2.61 5.86
N SER A 120 -20.06 -3.86 6.05
CA SER A 120 -18.64 -4.25 5.96
C SER A 120 -18.21 -4.48 4.51
N GLY A 121 -16.92 -4.35 4.24
CA GLY A 121 -16.34 -4.64 2.93
C GLY A 121 -15.52 -5.92 2.95
N ALA A 122 -15.78 -6.86 2.06
CA ALA A 122 -15.02 -8.09 1.95
C ALA A 122 -14.09 -8.05 0.73
N PHE A 123 -12.82 -8.39 0.93
CA PHE A 123 -11.79 -8.34 -0.10
C PHE A 123 -11.19 -9.72 -0.35
N SER A 124 -10.86 -9.98 -1.60
CA SER A 124 -10.17 -11.18 -2.06
C SER A 124 -9.10 -10.74 -3.06
N ILE A 125 -7.83 -10.79 -2.68
CA ILE A 125 -6.69 -10.39 -3.53
C ILE A 125 -6.05 -11.65 -4.10
N TYR A 126 -5.87 -11.70 -5.41
CA TYR A 126 -5.26 -12.82 -6.12
C TYR A 126 -3.90 -12.42 -6.66
N HIS A 127 -2.90 -13.27 -6.46
CA HIS A 127 -1.54 -12.98 -6.89
C HIS A 127 -1.05 -13.95 -7.98
N ASN A 128 -0.13 -13.47 -8.82
CA ASN A 128 0.57 -14.27 -9.82
C ASN A 128 1.38 -15.38 -9.14
N GLY A 129 1.41 -16.56 -9.77
CA GLY A 129 2.29 -17.66 -9.39
C GLY A 129 1.71 -18.71 -8.43
N SER A 130 0.44 -18.62 -8.02
CA SER A 130 -0.25 -19.72 -7.33
C SER A 130 -1.77 -19.53 -7.32
N THR A 131 -2.53 -20.53 -7.76
CA THR A 131 -3.99 -20.61 -7.59
C THR A 131 -4.43 -20.65 -6.11
N LYS A 132 -3.49 -20.82 -5.18
CA LYS A 132 -3.72 -20.85 -3.72
C LYS A 132 -3.28 -19.58 -2.98
N SER A 133 -2.59 -18.64 -3.64
CA SER A 133 -2.17 -17.38 -2.99
C SER A 133 -3.28 -16.34 -3.11
N LYS A 134 -4.32 -16.54 -2.30
CA LYS A 134 -5.43 -15.62 -2.11
C LYS A 134 -5.32 -15.01 -0.71
N THR A 135 -5.21 -13.69 -0.62
CA THR A 135 -5.42 -13.01 0.67
C THR A 135 -6.90 -12.64 0.78
N GLN A 136 -7.51 -12.93 1.93
CA GLN A 136 -8.87 -12.54 2.23
C GLN A 136 -8.94 -11.78 3.55
N PHE A 137 -9.70 -10.70 3.57
CA PHE A 137 -9.98 -9.94 4.78
C PHE A 137 -11.31 -9.20 4.66
N ILE A 138 -11.89 -8.86 5.82
CA ILE A 138 -13.12 -8.09 5.91
C ILE A 138 -12.82 -6.83 6.70
N VAL A 139 -13.12 -5.67 6.12
CA VAL A 139 -12.96 -4.37 6.78
C VAL A 139 -14.28 -3.97 7.46
N ARG A 140 -14.19 -3.57 8.73
CA ARG A 140 -15.35 -3.18 9.53
C ARG A 140 -16.16 -2.03 8.91
N PRO A 141 -17.48 -1.98 9.16
CA PRO A 141 -18.31 -0.86 8.74
C PRO A 141 -17.79 0.48 9.27
N ASN A 142 -18.14 1.57 8.59
CA ASN A 142 -17.81 2.95 8.96
C ASN A 142 -16.31 3.29 9.05
N ASN A 143 -15.43 2.41 8.58
CA ASN A 143 -13.99 2.67 8.48
C ASN A 143 -13.67 3.73 7.40
N GLN A 144 -12.73 4.64 7.68
CA GLN A 144 -12.36 5.71 6.74
C GLN A 144 -11.70 5.19 5.45
N LEU A 145 -10.86 4.16 5.52
CA LEU A 145 -10.24 3.55 4.34
C LEU A 145 -11.30 2.90 3.45
N LEU A 146 -12.27 2.19 4.05
CA LEU A 146 -13.38 1.59 3.33
C LEU A 146 -14.28 2.65 2.66
N LYS A 147 -14.54 3.78 3.34
CA LYS A 147 -15.28 4.90 2.75
C LYS A 147 -14.53 5.51 1.56
N ALA A 148 -13.22 5.74 1.70
CA ALA A 148 -12.38 6.26 0.63
C ALA A 148 -12.36 5.32 -0.58
N TRP A 149 -12.18 4.02 -0.36
CA TRP A 149 -12.28 2.98 -1.38
C TRP A 149 -13.59 3.03 -2.15
N ASN A 150 -14.73 3.04 -1.44
CA ASN A 150 -16.06 3.09 -2.05
C ASN A 150 -16.28 4.36 -2.87
N ASN A 151 -15.73 5.49 -2.42
CA ASN A 151 -15.81 6.74 -3.18
C ASN A 151 -14.97 6.67 -4.45
N THR A 152 -13.77 6.08 -4.41
CA THR A 152 -12.94 5.86 -5.60
C THR A 152 -13.72 5.03 -6.64
N LEU A 153 -14.31 3.90 -6.24
CA LEU A 153 -15.07 3.03 -7.15
C LEU A 153 -16.27 3.77 -7.79
N LYS A 154 -17.01 4.54 -6.99
CA LYS A 154 -18.13 5.35 -7.49
C LYS A 154 -17.68 6.39 -8.52
N GLN A 155 -16.58 7.07 -8.27
CA GLN A 155 -16.03 8.06 -9.20
C GLN A 155 -15.62 7.42 -10.52
N LEU A 156 -15.02 6.23 -10.47
CA LEU A 156 -14.64 5.48 -11.67
C LEU A 156 -15.88 5.09 -12.50
N LEU A 157 -16.94 4.60 -11.86
CA LEU A 157 -18.18 4.18 -12.51
C LEU A 157 -19.04 5.35 -13.05
N GLN A 158 -18.76 6.58 -12.62
CA GLN A 158 -19.47 7.79 -13.10
C GLN A 158 -18.80 8.44 -14.32
N LYS A 159 -17.64 7.95 -14.76
CA LYS A 159 -17.01 8.47 -15.98
C LYS A 159 -17.89 8.13 -17.20
N PRO A 160 -18.15 9.10 -18.10
CA PRO A 160 -18.91 8.90 -19.33
C PRO A 160 -18.16 8.02 -20.33
#